data_AF-A0A564UWJ8-F1
#
_entry.id   AF-A0A564UWJ8-F1
#
_cell.length_a   1.000
_cell.length_b   1.000
_cell.length_c   1.000
_cell.angle_alpha   90.00
_cell.angle_beta   90.00
_cell.angle_gamma   90.00
#
_symmetry.space_group_name_H-M   'P 1'
#
loop_
_entity.id
_entity.type
_entity.pdbx_description
1 polymer ?
#
loop_
_entity_poly.entity_id
_entity_poly.type
_entity_poly.pdbx_seq_one_letter_code
_entity_poly.pdbx_strand_id
1 'polypeptide(L)'
;MSIFHITDTPDWGQLKINLTSRIHAHPIENARISISYTGVPDETLEELTTDSSGQTDTINLPAPPIEYSLDETNELQPYSEYTISVEAAGYESIQIAGAEILSSVTAIQNISMRPLIPDTNQNSIYVIPAHTLYGNYPAKIPEEEIKPLTESGEIVLSRVVIPEYIVVHDGSPRDSTAKNYYVHYKDYIKNVASSEIYATWPTNTIRANVLAIMSFTLNRVYTEWYRNQGYDFTITSSTAFDHKWIPERNIYDSISIIVDELFADYLARPNVRQPILTQYCDGRQVQCPNWMTQWGSKTLGDQGYTPIQILRYYYGDDMYINTASAISGIPSSWPGYDLSIGSTGDKVRQMQEQLLVISDAYPAIPKIDADGIFGPATEAAVRKFQLIFGLPVTGIVDYKTWYKISEIYVGVSRIAELN
;
A
#
# COMPACT_ATOMS: atom_id res chain seq x y z
N MET A 1 23.79 7.36 -29.32
CA MET A 1 24.84 7.53 -28.29
C MET A 1 24.40 8.65 -27.38
N SER A 2 23.64 8.31 -26.33
CA SER A 2 23.52 9.17 -25.16
C SER A 2 24.30 8.46 -24.07
N ILE A 3 25.41 9.07 -23.66
CA ILE A 3 26.32 8.55 -22.66
C ILE A 3 25.65 8.87 -21.33
N PHE A 4 25.24 7.83 -20.59
CA PHE A 4 24.79 7.95 -19.20
C PHE A 4 25.82 8.77 -18.43
N HIS A 5 25.50 10.02 -18.10
CA HIS A 5 26.19 10.75 -17.03
C HIS A 5 25.66 10.19 -15.71
N ILE A 6 26.17 9.03 -15.31
CA ILE A 6 26.22 8.69 -13.89
C ILE A 6 27.16 9.75 -13.29
N THR A 7 26.61 10.70 -12.54
CA THR A 7 27.41 11.54 -11.65
C THR A 7 28.25 10.65 -10.74
N ASP A 8 29.47 11.09 -10.44
CA ASP A 8 30.64 10.31 -9.98
C ASP A 8 30.50 9.43 -8.70
N THR A 9 29.31 9.29 -8.11
CA THR A 9 28.93 8.16 -7.24
C THR A 9 27.39 8.04 -7.22
N PRO A 10 26.78 6.93 -7.67
CA PRO A 10 25.34 6.71 -7.45
C PRO A 10 25.04 6.56 -5.96
N ASP A 11 23.88 7.06 -5.55
CA ASP A 11 23.26 6.72 -4.28
C ASP A 11 22.70 5.29 -4.35
N TRP A 12 22.17 4.79 -3.23
CA TRP A 12 21.65 3.42 -3.14
C TRP A 12 20.26 3.40 -2.54
N GLY A 13 19.35 2.70 -3.19
CA GLY A 13 18.08 2.27 -2.62
C GLY A 13 18.13 0.77 -2.30
N GLN A 14 17.12 0.29 -1.58
CA GLN A 14 17.00 -1.13 -1.28
C GLN A 14 15.79 -1.75 -1.96
N LEU A 15 15.88 -3.02 -2.32
CA LEU A 15 14.77 -3.79 -2.85
C LEU A 15 14.61 -5.10 -2.08
N LYS A 16 13.38 -5.37 -1.66
CA LYS A 16 12.93 -6.67 -1.14
C LYS A 16 11.73 -7.16 -1.95
N ILE A 17 11.71 -8.44 -2.29
CA ILE A 17 10.64 -9.04 -3.08
C ILE A 17 9.91 -10.08 -2.22
N ASN A 18 8.58 -10.03 -2.22
CA ASN A 18 7.72 -10.97 -1.51
C ASN A 18 6.79 -11.66 -2.51
N LEU A 19 6.82 -12.99 -2.54
CA LEU A 19 6.01 -13.81 -3.42
C LEU A 19 4.96 -14.60 -2.65
N THR A 20 3.73 -14.50 -3.13
CA THR A 20 2.61 -15.29 -2.61
C THR A 20 1.79 -15.90 -3.74
N SER A 21 1.10 -17.00 -3.47
CA SER A 21 0.13 -17.58 -4.39
C SER A 21 -1.16 -16.76 -4.41
N ARG A 22 -1.71 -16.50 -5.61
CA ARG A 22 -2.96 -15.74 -5.79
C ARG A 22 -4.20 -16.45 -5.27
N ILE A 23 -4.16 -17.78 -5.14
CA ILE A 23 -5.33 -18.55 -4.69
C ILE A 23 -5.47 -18.49 -3.16
N HIS A 24 -4.35 -18.59 -2.42
CA HIS A 24 -4.39 -18.81 -0.97
C HIS A 24 -3.43 -17.93 -0.15
N ALA A 25 -2.83 -16.91 -0.77
CA ALA A 25 -1.84 -16.02 -0.15
C ALA A 25 -0.64 -16.75 0.52
N HIS A 26 -0.43 -18.03 0.23
CA HIS A 26 0.68 -18.81 0.77
C HIS A 26 2.00 -18.31 0.19
N PRO A 27 3.07 -18.24 1.00
CA PRO A 27 4.38 -17.87 0.50
C PRO A 27 4.88 -18.87 -0.54
N ILE A 28 5.60 -18.37 -1.55
CA ILE A 28 6.22 -19.21 -2.58
C ILE A 28 7.72 -19.27 -2.32
N GLU A 29 8.19 -20.41 -1.81
CA GLU A 29 9.61 -20.68 -1.55
C GLU A 29 10.34 -21.18 -2.82
N ASN A 30 11.65 -20.98 -2.88
CA ASN A 30 12.54 -21.44 -3.97
C ASN A 30 12.17 -20.89 -5.36
N ALA A 31 11.45 -19.77 -5.43
CA ALA A 31 11.26 -19.05 -6.68
C ALA A 31 12.58 -18.41 -7.08
N ARG A 32 12.85 -18.36 -8.38
CA ARG A 32 14.00 -17.67 -8.96
C ARG A 32 13.59 -16.28 -9.40
N ILE A 33 14.38 -15.29 -9.04
CA ILE A 33 14.16 -13.90 -9.41
C ILE A 33 15.42 -13.37 -10.10
N SER A 34 15.26 -12.79 -11.28
CA SER A 34 16.33 -12.10 -12.01
C SER A 34 16.00 -10.62 -12.13
N ILE A 35 16.97 -9.77 -11.83
CA ILE A 35 16.83 -8.31 -11.83
C ILE A 35 17.79 -7.71 -12.85
N SER A 36 17.29 -6.81 -13.69
CA SER A 36 18.07 -6.10 -14.70
C SER A 36 17.64 -4.63 -14.79
N TYR A 37 18.47 -3.77 -15.40
CA TYR A 37 18.03 -2.41 -15.72
C TYR A 37 16.94 -2.46 -16.79
N THR A 38 15.87 -1.67 -16.65
CA THR A 38 14.76 -1.68 -17.63
C THR A 38 15.21 -1.30 -19.04
N GLY A 39 16.24 -0.45 -19.17
CA GLY A 39 16.83 -0.09 -20.46
C GLY A 39 17.74 -1.16 -21.09
N VAL A 40 18.15 -2.18 -20.33
CA VAL A 40 19.03 -3.28 -20.76
C VAL A 40 18.55 -4.60 -20.12
N PRO A 41 17.34 -5.07 -20.45
CA PRO A 41 16.69 -6.14 -19.67
C PRO A 41 17.37 -7.51 -19.81
N ASP A 42 18.15 -7.71 -20.87
CA ASP A 42 18.88 -8.96 -21.15
C ASP A 42 20.16 -9.13 -20.30
N GLU A 43 20.60 -8.07 -19.61
CA GLU A 43 21.76 -8.11 -18.71
C GLU A 43 21.29 -8.26 -17.26
N THR A 44 21.33 -9.50 -16.75
CA THR A 44 21.00 -9.77 -15.34
C THR A 44 22.08 -9.19 -14.43
N LEU A 45 21.66 -8.30 -13.54
CA LEU A 45 22.51 -7.68 -12.52
C LEU A 45 22.58 -8.54 -11.26
N GLU A 46 21.43 -9.03 -10.82
CA GLU A 46 21.28 -9.77 -9.57
C GLU A 46 20.31 -10.93 -9.76
N GLU A 47 20.56 -12.02 -9.03
CA GLU A 47 19.71 -13.20 -8.99
C GLU A 47 19.44 -13.62 -7.56
N LEU A 48 18.16 -13.75 -7.21
CA LEU A 48 17.70 -14.03 -5.87
C LEU A 48 16.83 -15.28 -5.84
N THR A 49 16.70 -15.85 -4.65
CA THR A 49 15.73 -16.92 -4.37
C THR A 49 14.88 -16.56 -3.16
N THR A 50 13.64 -17.02 -3.14
CA THR A 50 12.76 -16.83 -1.98
C THR A 50 12.97 -17.89 -0.91
N ASP A 51 12.90 -17.46 0.35
CA ASP A 51 12.90 -18.31 1.53
C ASP A 51 11.52 -18.94 1.81
N SER A 52 11.42 -19.71 2.89
CA SER A 52 10.18 -20.34 3.38
C SER A 52 9.03 -19.37 3.71
N SER A 53 9.32 -18.07 3.82
CA SER A 53 8.31 -17.00 4.00
C SER A 53 7.98 -16.31 2.67
N GLY A 54 8.50 -16.81 1.55
CA GLY A 54 8.29 -16.27 0.22
C GLY A 54 9.06 -14.98 -0.01
N GLN A 55 10.13 -14.72 0.75
CA GLN A 55 10.85 -13.45 0.75
C GLN A 55 12.27 -13.62 0.23
N THR A 56 12.75 -12.63 -0.53
CA THR A 56 14.18 -12.54 -0.84
C THR A 56 14.93 -11.86 0.30
N ASP A 57 16.25 -12.02 0.30
CA ASP A 57 17.14 -11.07 0.97
C ASP A 57 16.90 -9.65 0.41
N THR A 58 17.17 -8.64 1.25
CA THR A 58 17.16 -7.24 0.81
C THR A 58 18.47 -6.92 0.11
N ILE A 59 18.40 -6.44 -1.13
CA ILE A 59 19.58 -6.04 -1.90
C ILE A 59 19.67 -4.52 -2.04
N ASN A 60 20.89 -4.01 -2.23
CA ASN A 60 21.13 -2.61 -2.57
C ASN A 60 21.21 -2.46 -4.09
N LEU A 61 20.48 -1.50 -4.64
CA LEU A 61 20.47 -1.19 -6.06
C LEU A 61 20.84 0.28 -6.28
N PRO A 62 21.65 0.61 -7.31
CA PRO A 62 21.97 1.99 -7.64
C PRO A 62 20.73 2.86 -7.88
N ALA A 63 20.66 4.01 -7.23
CA ALA A 63 19.60 4.98 -7.36
C ALA A 63 20.17 6.38 -7.63
N PRO A 64 19.41 7.28 -8.28
CA PRO A 64 19.79 8.68 -8.35
C PRO A 64 19.94 9.30 -6.96
N PRO A 65 20.75 10.37 -6.83
CA PRO A 65 20.96 11.06 -5.57
C PRO A 65 19.65 11.51 -4.90
N ILE A 66 19.57 11.38 -3.56
CA ILE A 66 18.34 11.68 -2.81
C ILE A 66 17.81 13.09 -3.05
N GLU A 67 18.68 14.08 -3.28
CA GLU A 67 18.32 15.47 -3.55
C GLU A 67 17.35 15.63 -4.72
N TYR A 68 17.38 14.73 -5.72
CA TYR A 68 16.49 14.80 -6.87
C TYR A 68 15.01 14.62 -6.47
N SER A 69 14.76 13.87 -5.40
CA SER A 69 13.42 13.64 -4.85
C SER A 69 12.99 14.69 -3.82
N LEU A 70 13.93 15.49 -3.32
CA LEU A 70 13.71 16.49 -2.26
C LEU A 70 13.62 17.92 -2.79
N ASP A 71 14.08 18.18 -4.00
CA ASP A 71 14.04 19.49 -4.65
C ASP A 71 12.88 19.58 -5.65
N GLU A 72 11.91 20.44 -5.36
CA GLU A 72 10.77 20.72 -6.25
C GLU A 72 11.22 21.23 -7.61
N THR A 73 12.37 21.90 -7.71
CA THR A 73 12.87 22.48 -8.97
C THR A 73 13.64 21.49 -9.84
N ASN A 74 13.98 20.31 -9.30
CA ASN A 74 14.76 19.31 -10.04
C ASN A 74 13.96 18.73 -11.24
N GLU A 75 14.57 18.67 -12.42
CA GLU A 75 13.97 18.11 -13.63
C GLU A 75 14.49 16.70 -13.98
N LEU A 76 15.48 16.20 -13.23
CA LEU A 76 16.05 14.87 -13.43
C LEU A 76 15.20 13.79 -12.76
N GLN A 77 15.16 12.60 -13.34
CA GLN A 77 14.42 11.47 -12.77
C GLN A 77 15.00 11.09 -11.39
N PRO A 78 14.19 11.05 -10.32
CA PRO A 78 14.71 10.82 -8.96
C PRO A 78 14.84 9.35 -8.57
N TYR A 79 14.48 8.42 -9.45
CA TYR A 79 14.50 6.98 -9.22
C TYR A 79 15.16 6.22 -10.38
N SER A 80 15.72 5.06 -10.08
CA SER A 80 16.14 4.07 -11.09
C SER A 80 14.99 3.14 -11.43
N GLU A 81 14.97 2.61 -12.66
CA GLU A 81 13.96 1.65 -13.12
C GLU A 81 14.59 0.28 -13.38
N TYR A 82 14.02 -0.75 -12.75
CA TYR A 82 14.46 -2.14 -12.90
C TYR A 82 13.37 -3.03 -13.49
N THR A 83 13.79 -4.06 -14.21
CA THR A 83 12.94 -5.16 -14.64
C THR A 83 13.16 -6.34 -13.71
N ILE A 84 12.07 -6.87 -13.18
CA ILE A 84 12.04 -8.01 -12.27
C ILE A 84 11.35 -9.16 -13.00
N SER A 85 12.09 -10.25 -13.23
CA SER A 85 11.57 -11.47 -13.84
C SER A 85 11.50 -12.57 -12.78
N VAL A 86 10.34 -13.21 -12.64
CA VAL A 86 10.06 -14.20 -11.58
C VAL A 86 9.61 -15.51 -12.20
N GLU A 87 10.27 -16.59 -11.79
CA GLU A 87 9.95 -17.96 -12.17
C GLU A 87 9.80 -18.83 -10.91
N ALA A 88 8.73 -19.61 -10.83
CA ALA A 88 8.53 -20.55 -9.74
C ALA A 88 7.87 -21.83 -10.27
N ALA A 89 8.29 -22.99 -9.76
CA ALA A 89 7.75 -24.27 -10.17
C ALA A 89 6.24 -24.34 -9.89
N GLY A 90 5.45 -24.64 -10.93
CA GLY A 90 3.98 -24.71 -10.81
C GLY A 90 3.26 -23.36 -10.90
N TYR A 91 3.96 -22.26 -11.24
CA TYR A 91 3.37 -20.92 -11.37
C TYR A 91 3.69 -20.27 -12.72
N GLU A 92 2.77 -19.42 -13.20
CA GLU A 92 2.97 -18.57 -14.37
C GLU A 92 4.16 -17.63 -14.15
N SER A 93 5.01 -17.46 -15.16
CA SER A 93 6.12 -16.50 -15.07
C SER A 93 5.57 -15.08 -15.11
N ILE A 94 6.19 -14.20 -14.32
CA ILE A 94 5.82 -12.79 -14.22
C ILE A 94 7.03 -11.94 -14.52
N GLN A 95 6.84 -10.92 -15.36
CA GLN A 95 7.82 -9.87 -15.60
C GLN A 95 7.19 -8.52 -15.24
N ILE A 96 7.90 -7.73 -14.44
CA ILE A 96 7.51 -6.38 -14.05
C ILE A 96 8.60 -5.45 -14.53
N ALA A 97 8.31 -4.61 -15.52
CA ALA A 97 9.22 -3.59 -16.03
C ALA A 97 8.92 -2.23 -15.38
N GLY A 98 9.96 -1.48 -15.03
CA GLY A 98 9.82 -0.13 -14.46
C GLY A 98 9.67 -0.08 -12.94
N ALA A 99 10.08 -1.11 -12.20
CA ALA A 99 10.09 -1.05 -10.74
C ALA A 99 11.02 0.07 -10.26
N GLU A 100 10.48 0.99 -9.45
CA GLU A 100 11.14 2.26 -9.13
C GLU A 100 11.95 2.17 -7.83
N ILE A 101 13.25 2.42 -7.88
CA ILE A 101 14.14 2.43 -6.71
C ILE A 101 14.59 3.86 -6.40
N LEU A 102 14.26 4.33 -5.20
CA LEU A 102 14.63 5.64 -4.66
C LEU A 102 15.81 5.49 -3.69
N SER A 103 16.65 6.52 -3.59
CA SER A 103 17.78 6.55 -2.64
C SER A 103 17.30 6.43 -1.19
N SER A 104 18.06 5.70 -0.38
CA SER A 104 17.97 5.61 1.09
C SER A 104 16.66 5.02 1.65
N VAL A 105 15.79 4.47 0.80
CA VAL A 105 14.52 3.83 1.21
C VAL A 105 14.43 2.40 0.70
N THR A 106 13.57 1.59 1.32
CA THR A 106 13.34 0.21 0.89
C THR A 106 12.09 0.11 0.03
N ALA A 107 12.28 -0.21 -1.24
CA ALA A 107 11.23 -0.68 -2.12
C ALA A 107 10.84 -2.12 -1.76
N ILE A 108 9.53 -2.38 -1.68
CA ILE A 108 8.95 -3.70 -1.45
C ILE A 108 8.11 -4.07 -2.66
N GLN A 109 8.53 -5.08 -3.40
CA GLN A 109 7.80 -5.62 -4.53
C GLN A 109 7.01 -6.85 -4.08
N ASN A 110 5.72 -6.67 -3.81
CA ASN A 110 4.81 -7.78 -3.55
C ASN A 110 4.29 -8.31 -4.89
N ILE A 111 4.35 -9.63 -5.09
CA ILE A 111 3.88 -10.29 -6.32
C ILE A 111 3.00 -11.46 -5.94
N SER A 112 1.81 -11.49 -6.54
CA SER A 112 0.84 -12.57 -6.35
C SER A 112 0.76 -13.45 -7.61
N MET A 113 1.47 -14.58 -7.57
CA MET A 113 1.63 -15.48 -8.71
C MET A 113 0.42 -16.40 -8.88
N ARG A 114 0.05 -16.66 -10.14
CA ARG A 114 -1.02 -17.60 -10.48
C ARG A 114 -0.44 -18.99 -10.69
N PRO A 115 -1.05 -20.04 -10.13
CA PRO A 115 -0.65 -21.41 -10.46
C PRO A 115 -0.83 -21.69 -11.95
N LEU A 116 0.09 -22.45 -12.53
CA LEU A 116 0.03 -22.87 -13.93
C LEU A 116 -1.23 -23.71 -14.16
N ILE A 117 -2.01 -23.31 -15.15
CA ILE A 117 -3.03 -24.16 -15.74
C ILE A 117 -2.34 -24.96 -16.87
N PRO A 118 -2.47 -26.31 -16.90
CA PRO A 118 -1.92 -27.11 -17.99
C PRO A 118 -2.40 -26.60 -19.36
N ASP A 119 -1.50 -26.61 -20.35
CA ASP A 119 -1.73 -26.17 -21.75
C ASP A 119 -1.86 -24.65 -21.99
N THR A 120 -1.56 -23.81 -20.99
CA THR A 120 -1.39 -22.36 -21.18
C THR A 120 0.02 -21.91 -20.82
N ASN A 121 0.85 -21.59 -21.82
CA ASN A 121 2.06 -20.79 -21.62
C ASN A 121 1.66 -19.31 -21.54
N GLN A 122 1.25 -18.86 -20.35
CA GLN A 122 0.97 -17.44 -20.12
C GLN A 122 2.11 -16.83 -19.29
N ASN A 123 2.86 -15.93 -19.94
CA ASN A 123 3.77 -15.03 -19.26
C ASN A 123 3.00 -13.72 -19.01
N SER A 124 2.92 -13.28 -17.76
CA SER A 124 2.29 -12.00 -17.44
C SER A 124 3.34 -10.90 -17.43
N ILE A 125 3.19 -9.91 -18.30
CA ILE A 125 4.06 -8.73 -18.35
C ILE A 125 3.29 -7.54 -17.80
N TYR A 126 3.85 -6.89 -16.79
CA TYR A 126 3.36 -5.65 -16.21
C TYR A 126 4.37 -4.54 -16.45
N VAL A 127 3.87 -3.35 -16.73
CA VAL A 127 4.68 -2.15 -16.97
C VAL A 127 4.25 -1.09 -15.98
N ILE A 128 5.19 -0.65 -15.15
CA ILE A 128 5.01 0.46 -14.23
C ILE A 128 5.37 1.73 -15.01
N PRO A 129 4.42 2.63 -15.30
CA PRO A 129 4.74 3.92 -15.90
C PRO A 129 5.42 4.84 -14.88
N ALA A 130 6.03 5.92 -15.37
CA ALA A 130 6.69 6.92 -14.54
C ALA A 130 5.83 7.45 -13.39
N HIS A 131 6.42 7.65 -12.22
CA HIS A 131 5.84 8.29 -11.04
C HIS A 131 5.06 9.59 -11.36
N THR A 132 3.94 9.89 -10.69
CA THR A 132 3.08 11.03 -11.07
C THR A 132 3.73 12.39 -10.91
N LEU A 133 4.63 12.54 -9.93
CA LEU A 133 5.42 13.77 -9.74
C LEU A 133 6.53 13.98 -10.78
N TYR A 134 6.84 12.99 -11.62
CA TYR A 134 7.84 13.08 -12.69
C TYR A 134 7.21 13.02 -14.09
N GLY A 135 6.31 12.07 -14.31
CA GLY A 135 5.60 11.89 -15.57
C GLY A 135 4.56 12.99 -15.84
N ASN A 136 4.02 12.99 -17.06
CA ASN A 136 2.96 13.90 -17.46
C ASN A 136 1.59 13.22 -17.31
N TYR A 137 0.78 13.74 -16.41
CA TYR A 137 -0.54 13.22 -16.10
C TYR A 137 -1.61 14.32 -16.20
N PRO A 138 -2.84 13.99 -16.63
CA PRO A 138 -3.92 14.97 -16.69
C PRO A 138 -4.20 15.60 -15.33
N ALA A 139 -4.46 16.91 -15.35
CA ALA A 139 -4.92 17.65 -14.18
C ALA A 139 -6.26 17.10 -13.65
N LYS A 140 -6.41 17.12 -12.33
CA LYS A 140 -7.62 16.67 -11.66
C LYS A 140 -8.79 17.60 -11.96
N ILE A 141 -9.95 17.02 -12.26
CA ILE A 141 -11.21 17.73 -12.48
C ILE A 141 -11.77 18.17 -11.12
N PRO A 142 -12.00 19.47 -10.89
CA PRO A 142 -12.55 19.96 -9.64
C PRO A 142 -13.91 19.37 -9.29
N GLU A 143 -14.04 19.02 -8.03
CA GLU A 143 -15.21 18.40 -7.46
C GLU A 143 -15.47 18.95 -6.05
N GLU A 144 -16.74 19.11 -5.69
CA GLU A 144 -17.11 19.55 -4.34
C GLU A 144 -16.63 18.56 -3.28
N GLU A 145 -16.14 19.10 -2.16
CA GLU A 145 -15.60 18.33 -1.04
C GLU A 145 -16.67 17.48 -0.32
N ILE A 146 -17.93 17.91 -0.38
CA ILE A 146 -19.10 17.25 0.19
C ILE A 146 -19.99 16.79 -0.96
N LYS A 147 -20.24 15.49 -1.05
CA LYS A 147 -21.12 14.93 -2.08
C LYS A 147 -22.58 14.90 -1.67
N PRO A 148 -23.51 15.07 -2.62
CA PRO A 148 -24.92 14.78 -2.35
C PRO A 148 -25.07 13.30 -1.99
N LEU A 149 -25.80 13.01 -0.92
CA LEU A 149 -26.18 11.65 -0.55
C LEU A 149 -27.56 11.37 -1.15
N THR A 150 -27.64 10.45 -2.11
CA THR A 150 -28.91 9.99 -2.67
C THR A 150 -29.45 8.83 -1.85
N GLU A 151 -30.68 8.96 -1.33
CA GLU A 151 -31.38 7.88 -0.58
C GLU A 151 -31.81 6.70 -1.47
N SER A 152 -31.55 6.75 -2.78
CA SER A 152 -32.04 5.78 -3.77
C SER A 152 -31.06 4.64 -4.09
N GLY A 153 -29.87 4.61 -3.48
CA GLY A 153 -28.91 3.51 -3.63
C GLY A 153 -29.27 2.30 -2.74
N GLU A 154 -28.92 1.10 -3.18
CA GLU A 154 -29.26 -0.17 -2.50
C GLU A 154 -28.73 -0.25 -1.04
N ILE A 155 -27.68 0.50 -0.69
CA ILE A 155 -27.10 0.51 0.66
C ILE A 155 -26.67 1.94 1.07
N VAL A 156 -27.47 2.61 1.91
CA VAL A 156 -27.03 3.86 2.56
C VAL A 156 -26.20 3.51 3.79
N LEU A 157 -24.89 3.78 3.74
CA LEU A 157 -24.01 3.59 4.89
C LEU A 157 -24.35 4.60 6.00
N SER A 158 -24.84 4.10 7.13
CA SER A 158 -25.19 4.92 8.30
C SER A 158 -23.96 5.48 9.04
N ARG A 159 -22.77 4.96 8.76
CA ARG A 159 -21.48 5.36 9.34
C ARG A 159 -20.33 5.05 8.38
N VAL A 160 -19.16 5.65 8.63
CA VAL A 160 -17.94 5.33 7.89
C VAL A 160 -17.43 3.94 8.29
N VAL A 161 -17.17 3.11 7.29
CA VAL A 161 -16.65 1.75 7.41
C VAL A 161 -15.43 1.61 6.51
N ILE A 162 -14.36 1.01 7.02
CA ILE A 162 -13.21 0.64 6.19
C ILE A 162 -13.60 -0.59 5.38
N PRO A 163 -13.63 -0.51 4.04
CA PRO A 163 -13.98 -1.65 3.20
C PRO A 163 -12.86 -2.69 3.23
N GLU A 164 -13.20 -3.95 3.00
CA GLU A 164 -12.18 -4.99 2.82
C GLU A 164 -11.44 -4.82 1.49
N TYR A 165 -12.19 -4.56 0.41
CA TYR A 165 -11.68 -4.38 -0.94
C TYR A 165 -12.15 -3.06 -1.56
N ILE A 166 -11.28 -2.51 -2.42
CA ILE A 166 -11.58 -1.46 -3.36
C ILE A 166 -11.62 -2.09 -4.76
N VAL A 167 -12.71 -1.86 -5.49
CA VAL A 167 -12.81 -2.24 -6.90
C VAL A 167 -12.27 -1.06 -7.72
N VAL A 168 -11.03 -1.19 -8.21
CA VAL A 168 -10.33 -0.18 -8.99
C VAL A 168 -10.59 -0.41 -10.47
N HIS A 169 -11.18 0.57 -11.15
CA HIS A 169 -11.30 0.59 -12.60
C HIS A 169 -10.05 1.23 -13.21
N ASP A 170 -9.27 0.45 -13.96
CA ASP A 170 -7.94 0.85 -14.44
C ASP A 170 -8.00 1.74 -15.70
N GLY A 171 -8.66 2.89 -15.59
CA GLY A 171 -8.86 3.81 -16.70
C GLY A 171 -9.77 4.98 -16.34
N SER A 172 -10.15 5.76 -17.34
CA SER A 172 -11.23 6.76 -17.22
C SER A 172 -12.56 6.05 -16.93
N PRO A 173 -13.50 6.63 -16.17
CA PRO A 173 -14.82 6.01 -15.96
C PRO A 173 -15.62 5.81 -17.27
N ARG A 174 -15.19 6.41 -18.38
CA ARG A 174 -15.79 6.24 -19.71
C ARG A 174 -15.13 5.13 -20.53
N ASP A 175 -14.04 4.54 -20.06
CA ASP A 175 -13.33 3.48 -20.76
C ASP A 175 -13.90 2.11 -20.38
N SER A 176 -14.91 1.66 -21.12
CA SER A 176 -15.52 0.34 -20.87
C SER A 176 -14.59 -0.85 -21.16
N THR A 177 -13.40 -0.62 -21.73
CA THR A 177 -12.42 -1.67 -22.01
C THR A 177 -11.40 -1.84 -20.88
N ALA A 178 -11.31 -0.86 -19.98
CA ALA A 178 -10.44 -0.92 -18.82
C ALA A 178 -10.89 -2.02 -17.85
N LYS A 179 -9.89 -2.63 -17.22
CA LYS A 179 -10.10 -3.78 -16.32
C LYS A 179 -10.40 -3.32 -14.90
N ASN A 180 -11.31 -4.04 -14.24
CA ASN A 180 -11.55 -3.88 -12.81
C ASN A 180 -10.62 -4.81 -11.99
N TYR A 181 -10.01 -4.25 -10.96
CA TYR A 181 -9.15 -4.96 -10.00
C TYR A 181 -9.76 -4.92 -8.61
N TYR A 182 -9.81 -6.07 -7.94
CA TYR A 182 -10.23 -6.19 -6.54
C TYR A 182 -8.96 -6.14 -5.69
N VAL A 183 -8.77 -5.04 -4.97
CA VAL A 183 -7.54 -4.76 -4.22
C VAL A 183 -7.89 -4.54 -2.76
N HIS A 184 -7.16 -5.15 -1.83
CA HIS A 184 -7.37 -4.86 -0.41
C HIS A 184 -7.20 -3.37 -0.14
N TYR A 185 -8.04 -2.80 0.73
CA TYR A 185 -8.05 -1.36 0.98
C TYR A 185 -6.66 -0.81 1.31
N LYS A 186 -5.93 -1.46 2.24
CA LYS A 186 -4.59 -1.02 2.62
C LYS A 186 -3.59 -1.08 1.46
N ASP A 187 -3.66 -2.13 0.65
CA ASP A 187 -2.77 -2.28 -0.50
C ASP A 187 -3.06 -1.22 -1.59
N TYR A 188 -4.33 -0.88 -1.78
CA TYR A 188 -4.72 0.24 -2.64
C TYR A 188 -4.10 1.55 -2.17
N ILE A 189 -4.23 1.88 -0.87
CA ILE A 189 -3.67 3.13 -0.31
C ILE A 189 -2.14 3.14 -0.40
N LYS A 190 -1.45 2.03 -0.10
CA LYS A 190 0.02 1.93 -0.21
C LYS A 190 0.49 2.12 -1.64
N ASN A 191 -0.22 1.53 -2.60
CA ASN A 191 0.06 1.67 -4.03
C ASN A 191 -0.11 3.13 -4.47
N VAL A 192 -1.27 3.73 -4.19
CA VAL A 192 -1.56 5.12 -4.54
C VAL A 192 -0.55 6.07 -3.91
N ALA A 193 -0.30 5.95 -2.60
CA ALA A 193 0.66 6.81 -1.92
C ALA A 193 2.06 6.67 -2.55
N SER A 194 2.50 5.45 -2.86
CA SER A 194 3.80 5.25 -3.52
C SER A 194 3.83 5.84 -4.94
N SER A 195 2.69 5.96 -5.61
CA SER A 195 2.56 6.50 -6.98
C SER A 195 2.41 8.01 -7.03
N GLU A 196 1.88 8.59 -5.95
CA GLU A 196 1.53 10.00 -5.89
C GLU A 196 2.58 10.84 -5.15
N ILE A 197 3.35 10.26 -4.22
CA ILE A 197 4.38 10.98 -3.45
C ILE A 197 5.68 10.20 -3.35
N TYR A 198 6.81 10.91 -3.28
CA TYR A 198 8.09 10.26 -3.05
C TYR A 198 8.22 9.78 -1.60
N ALA A 199 8.66 8.53 -1.46
CA ALA A 199 8.85 7.87 -0.17
C ALA A 199 10.00 8.42 0.68
N THR A 200 10.85 9.27 0.08
CA THR A 200 11.98 9.98 0.71
C THR A 200 11.56 11.22 1.50
N TRP A 201 10.29 11.65 1.37
CA TRP A 201 9.79 12.86 2.00
C TRP A 201 9.67 12.74 3.53
N PRO A 202 9.63 13.87 4.27
CA PRO A 202 9.48 13.86 5.71
C PRO A 202 8.26 13.06 6.17
N THR A 203 8.37 12.36 7.30
CA THR A 203 7.33 11.45 7.78
C THR A 203 5.97 12.16 7.98
N ASN A 204 5.98 13.41 8.43
CA ASN A 204 4.73 14.19 8.59
C ASN A 204 4.10 14.58 7.25
N THR A 205 4.90 14.81 6.21
CA THR A 205 4.44 15.03 4.84
C THR A 205 3.73 13.78 4.32
N ILE A 206 4.37 12.61 4.46
CA ILE A 206 3.79 11.33 4.03
C ILE A 206 2.48 11.08 4.78
N ARG A 207 2.44 11.28 6.11
CA ARG A 207 1.20 11.15 6.91
C ARG A 207 0.07 12.07 6.41
N ALA A 208 0.34 13.35 6.13
CA ALA A 208 -0.67 14.28 5.64
C ALA A 208 -1.24 13.85 4.28
N ASN A 209 -0.38 13.45 3.34
CA ASN A 209 -0.79 12.97 2.02
C ASN A 209 -1.57 11.64 2.11
N VAL A 210 -1.12 10.69 2.92
CA VAL A 210 -1.83 9.43 3.16
C VAL A 210 -3.23 9.68 3.73
N LEU A 211 -3.39 10.60 4.69
CA LEU A 211 -4.71 10.97 5.22
C LEU A 211 -5.62 11.56 4.15
N ALA A 212 -5.09 12.41 3.25
CA ALA A 212 -5.86 12.95 2.14
C ALA A 212 -6.28 11.86 1.15
N ILE A 213 -5.37 10.97 0.77
CA ILE A 213 -5.67 9.82 -0.12
C ILE A 213 -6.75 8.94 0.50
N MET A 214 -6.63 8.62 1.79
CA MET A 214 -7.57 7.80 2.53
C MET A 214 -8.95 8.44 2.65
N SER A 215 -9.01 9.73 3.00
CA SER A 215 -10.28 10.46 3.11
C SER A 215 -11.01 10.54 1.77
N PHE A 216 -10.29 10.84 0.68
CA PHE A 216 -10.84 10.81 -0.67
C PHE A 216 -11.39 9.42 -1.01
N THR A 217 -10.61 8.36 -0.76
CA THR A 217 -11.01 6.98 -1.07
C THR A 217 -12.25 6.58 -0.29
N LEU A 218 -12.30 6.88 1.01
CA LEU A 218 -13.45 6.58 1.86
C LEU A 218 -14.66 7.46 1.51
N ASN A 219 -14.48 8.67 0.95
CA ASN A 219 -15.59 9.44 0.39
C ASN A 219 -16.22 8.71 -0.80
N ARG A 220 -15.43 8.20 -1.75
CA ARG A 220 -15.94 7.42 -2.90
C ARG A 220 -16.70 6.17 -2.46
N VAL A 221 -16.19 5.48 -1.43
CA VAL A 221 -16.86 4.32 -0.82
C VAL A 221 -18.17 4.74 -0.14
N TYR A 222 -18.12 5.73 0.74
CA TYR A 222 -19.27 6.16 1.56
C TYR A 222 -20.44 6.68 0.72
N THR A 223 -20.12 7.42 -0.33
CA THR A 223 -21.11 8.06 -1.21
C THR A 223 -21.56 7.14 -2.34
N GLU A 224 -20.93 5.96 -2.45
CA GLU A 224 -21.08 5.05 -3.58
C GLU A 224 -21.00 5.78 -4.93
N TRP A 225 -20.07 6.74 -5.04
CA TRP A 225 -20.09 7.79 -6.06
C TRP A 225 -20.33 7.26 -7.47
N TYR A 226 -19.57 6.26 -7.90
CA TYR A 226 -19.70 5.67 -9.23
C TYR A 226 -20.86 4.67 -9.31
N ARG A 227 -21.17 3.92 -8.25
CA ARG A 227 -22.30 2.98 -8.26
C ARG A 227 -23.65 3.68 -8.38
N ASN A 228 -23.82 4.82 -7.72
CA ASN A 228 -24.98 5.69 -7.88
C ASN A 228 -25.10 6.31 -9.28
N GLN A 229 -24.06 6.20 -10.12
CA GLN A 229 -24.06 6.60 -11.52
C GLN A 229 -24.20 5.40 -12.49
N GLY A 230 -24.42 4.20 -11.97
CA GLY A 230 -24.63 2.98 -12.77
C GLY A 230 -23.36 2.17 -13.08
N TYR A 231 -22.23 2.50 -12.46
CA TYR A 231 -20.99 1.72 -12.57
C TYR A 231 -20.91 0.61 -11.52
N ASP A 232 -20.06 -0.40 -11.74
CA ASP A 232 -19.86 -1.53 -10.82
C ASP A 232 -18.57 -1.42 -9.97
N PHE A 233 -17.79 -0.37 -10.17
CA PHE A 233 -16.53 -0.13 -9.47
C PHE A 233 -16.63 0.95 -8.39
N THR A 234 -15.62 0.98 -7.50
CA THR A 234 -15.55 1.94 -6.39
C THR A 234 -14.84 3.23 -6.79
N ILE A 235 -13.75 3.12 -7.57
CA ILE A 235 -12.84 4.22 -7.87
C ILE A 235 -12.08 3.94 -9.16
N THR A 236 -11.55 4.98 -9.82
CA THR A 236 -10.75 4.84 -11.04
C THR A 236 -9.24 5.00 -10.77
N SER A 237 -8.39 4.60 -11.72
CA SER A 237 -6.93 4.84 -11.71
C SER A 237 -6.51 6.12 -12.46
N SER A 238 -7.48 6.91 -12.92
CA SER A 238 -7.25 8.13 -13.71
C SER A 238 -7.04 9.35 -12.80
N THR A 239 -5.88 10.01 -12.90
CA THR A 239 -5.55 11.21 -12.12
C THR A 239 -6.53 12.38 -12.33
N ALA A 240 -7.19 12.40 -13.49
CA ALA A 240 -8.22 13.39 -13.81
C ALA A 240 -9.44 13.27 -12.89
N PHE A 241 -9.78 12.05 -12.44
CA PHE A 241 -10.99 11.80 -11.67
C PHE A 241 -10.68 11.40 -10.22
N ASP A 242 -9.72 10.50 -10.03
CA ASP A 242 -9.35 9.92 -8.74
C ASP A 242 -7.82 9.89 -8.61
N HIS A 243 -7.24 8.87 -8.01
CA HIS A 243 -5.79 8.76 -7.83
C HIS A 243 -5.15 7.86 -8.89
N LYS A 244 -3.85 8.03 -9.10
CA LYS A 244 -3.07 7.05 -9.85
C LYS A 244 -2.85 5.80 -9.00
N TRP A 245 -3.44 4.70 -9.45
CA TRP A 245 -3.13 3.35 -9.01
C TRP A 245 -2.47 2.59 -10.17
N ILE A 246 -1.46 1.76 -9.89
CA ILE A 246 -0.70 1.04 -10.92
C ILE A 246 -0.68 -0.45 -10.56
N PRO A 247 -1.13 -1.37 -11.43
CA PRO A 247 -1.03 -2.80 -11.18
C PRO A 247 0.43 -3.24 -10.91
N GLU A 248 0.62 -4.08 -9.89
CA GLU A 248 1.91 -4.73 -9.58
C GLU A 248 3.09 -3.77 -9.30
N ARG A 249 2.87 -2.47 -9.04
CA ARG A 249 3.96 -1.58 -8.64
C ARG A 249 4.55 -1.93 -7.27
N ASN A 250 5.85 -1.72 -7.10
CA ASN A 250 6.51 -1.81 -5.79
C ASN A 250 6.03 -0.72 -4.86
N ILE A 251 5.88 -0.97 -3.56
CA ILE A 251 5.59 0.07 -2.56
C ILE A 251 6.88 0.42 -1.80
N TYR A 252 6.81 1.35 -0.84
CA TYR A 252 7.95 1.66 0.03
C TYR A 252 7.63 1.40 1.49
N ASP A 253 8.63 0.96 2.26
CA ASP A 253 8.52 0.66 3.69
C ASP A 253 8.06 1.87 4.51
N SER A 254 8.63 3.04 4.26
CA SER A 254 8.30 4.31 4.91
C SER A 254 6.82 4.66 4.77
N ILE A 255 6.25 4.44 3.59
CA ILE A 255 4.83 4.62 3.30
C ILE A 255 4.00 3.50 3.92
N SER A 256 4.41 2.24 3.76
CA SER A 256 3.66 1.08 4.25
C SER A 256 3.41 1.15 5.76
N ILE A 257 4.44 1.50 6.54
CA ILE A 257 4.35 1.63 8.00
C ILE A 257 3.34 2.71 8.41
N ILE A 258 3.27 3.81 7.65
CA ILE A 258 2.33 4.91 7.89
C ILE A 258 0.92 4.50 7.51
N VAL A 259 0.71 3.82 6.38
CA VAL A 259 -0.63 3.34 6.02
C VAL A 259 -1.13 2.35 7.06
N ASP A 260 -0.31 1.40 7.51
CA ASP A 260 -0.72 0.45 8.56
C ASP A 260 -0.99 1.12 9.91
N GLU A 261 -0.44 2.31 10.17
CA GLU A 261 -0.76 3.16 11.32
C GLU A 261 -2.14 3.80 11.19
N LEU A 262 -2.39 4.39 10.02
CA LEU A 262 -3.48 5.33 9.84
C LEU A 262 -4.72 4.69 9.23
N PHE A 263 -4.70 3.44 8.74
CA PHE A 263 -5.70 2.88 7.81
C PHE A 263 -7.18 2.98 8.23
N ALA A 264 -7.50 3.24 9.51
CA ALA A 264 -8.87 3.47 9.94
C ALA A 264 -9.27 4.96 10.01
N ASP A 265 -8.33 5.87 9.85
CA ASP A 265 -8.53 7.31 9.97
C ASP A 265 -9.05 7.93 8.67
N TYR A 266 -9.68 9.08 8.80
CA TYR A 266 -10.15 9.89 7.69
C TYR A 266 -10.31 11.34 8.13
N LEU A 267 -10.47 12.24 7.15
CA LEU A 267 -10.63 13.65 7.41
C LEU A 267 -12.11 14.01 7.47
N ALA A 268 -12.48 14.76 8.49
CA ALA A 268 -13.85 15.09 8.83
C ALA A 268 -14.02 16.58 9.15
N ARG A 269 -15.25 17.06 9.00
CA ARG A 269 -15.69 18.39 9.41
C ARG A 269 -16.87 18.32 10.38
N PRO A 270 -17.08 19.34 11.24
CA PRO A 270 -18.27 19.42 12.08
C PRO A 270 -19.55 19.35 11.24
N ASN A 271 -20.53 18.58 11.69
CA ASN A 271 -21.84 18.39 11.04
C ASN A 271 -21.81 17.75 9.64
N VAL A 272 -20.66 17.22 9.19
CA VAL A 272 -20.54 16.45 7.95
C VAL A 272 -20.40 14.97 8.29
N ARG A 273 -21.29 14.13 7.74
CA ARG A 273 -21.32 12.69 8.04
C ARG A 273 -20.36 11.86 7.19
N GLN A 274 -20.05 12.32 5.99
CA GLN A 274 -19.14 11.64 5.06
C GLN A 274 -17.68 12.05 5.30
N PRO A 275 -16.70 11.19 4.96
CA PRO A 275 -15.32 11.62 4.81
C PRO A 275 -15.21 12.75 3.80
N ILE A 276 -14.29 13.68 4.00
CA ILE A 276 -14.11 14.80 3.07
C ILE A 276 -13.43 14.32 1.79
N LEU A 277 -13.97 14.69 0.62
CA LEU A 277 -13.30 14.48 -0.66
C LEU A 277 -12.13 15.46 -0.79
N THR A 278 -10.97 15.07 -0.27
CA THR A 278 -9.75 15.89 -0.26
C THR A 278 -9.00 15.77 -1.57
N GLN A 279 -9.44 16.53 -2.57
CA GLN A 279 -8.66 16.70 -3.80
C GLN A 279 -7.34 17.42 -3.51
N TYR A 280 -6.30 17.03 -4.26
CA TYR A 280 -4.96 17.59 -4.20
C TYR A 280 -4.33 17.55 -5.60
N CYS A 281 -3.22 18.27 -5.78
CA CYS A 281 -2.41 18.26 -7.00
C CYS A 281 -0.92 18.33 -6.67
N ASP A 282 -0.04 18.16 -7.65
CA ASP A 282 1.41 18.22 -7.40
C ASP A 282 1.87 19.62 -6.92
N GLY A 283 1.29 20.70 -7.45
CA GLY A 283 1.65 22.09 -7.14
C GLY A 283 2.79 22.70 -7.96
N ARG A 284 3.40 21.91 -8.85
CA ARG A 284 4.49 22.28 -9.75
C ARG A 284 4.04 22.26 -11.21
N GLN A 285 3.73 21.08 -11.75
CA GLN A 285 3.26 20.90 -13.13
C GLN A 285 1.77 21.26 -13.25
N VAL A 286 0.99 20.95 -12.21
CA VAL A 286 -0.44 21.27 -12.12
C VAL A 286 -0.67 22.17 -10.91
N GLN A 287 -1.36 23.29 -11.14
CA GLN A 287 -1.79 24.20 -10.08
C GLN A 287 -3.24 23.90 -9.70
N CYS A 288 -3.55 23.87 -8.39
CA CYS A 288 -4.89 23.66 -7.88
C CYS A 288 -5.30 24.79 -6.92
N PRO A 289 -6.52 25.36 -7.08
CA PRO A 289 -7.01 26.39 -6.19
C PRO A 289 -7.56 25.78 -4.90
N ASN A 290 -7.05 26.23 -3.75
CA ASN A 290 -7.56 25.88 -2.41
C ASN A 290 -7.49 24.38 -2.04
N TRP A 291 -6.63 23.61 -2.71
CA TRP A 291 -6.33 22.23 -2.34
C TRP A 291 -4.90 22.12 -1.84
N MET A 292 -4.61 21.03 -1.13
CA MET A 292 -3.24 20.69 -0.80
C MET A 292 -2.42 20.49 -2.07
N THR A 293 -1.25 21.13 -2.12
CA THR A 293 -0.21 20.81 -3.09
C THR A 293 0.76 19.81 -2.48
N GLN A 294 1.15 18.79 -3.24
CA GLN A 294 2.04 17.74 -2.73
C GLN A 294 3.43 18.31 -2.40
N TRP A 295 4.02 19.10 -3.29
CA TRP A 295 5.29 19.77 -3.01
C TRP A 295 5.19 20.81 -1.88
N GLY A 296 4.11 21.59 -1.83
CA GLY A 296 3.92 22.54 -0.73
C GLY A 296 3.71 21.85 0.63
N SER A 297 3.03 20.69 0.65
CA SER A 297 2.95 19.86 1.86
C SER A 297 4.32 19.36 2.30
N LYS A 298 5.21 19.05 1.36
CA LYS A 298 6.60 18.69 1.64
C LYS A 298 7.37 19.85 2.25
N THR A 299 7.24 21.06 1.70
CA THR A 299 7.83 22.27 2.28
C THR A 299 7.38 22.53 3.72
N LEU A 300 6.08 22.37 4.02
CA LEU A 300 5.57 22.52 5.40
C LEU A 300 6.10 21.42 6.32
N GLY A 301 6.23 20.18 5.82
CA GLY A 301 6.85 19.08 6.55
C GLY A 301 8.32 19.34 6.89
N ASP A 302 9.10 19.91 5.96
CA ASP A 302 10.49 20.33 6.19
C ASP A 302 10.58 21.40 7.30
N GLN A 303 9.55 22.25 7.41
CA GLN A 303 9.42 23.25 8.47
C GLN A 303 8.96 22.67 9.82
N GLY A 304 8.75 21.36 9.90
CA GLY A 304 8.36 20.66 11.13
C GLY A 304 6.86 20.70 11.44
N TYR A 305 6.00 21.06 10.47
CA TYR A 305 4.55 21.02 10.68
C TYR A 305 4.09 19.58 10.92
N THR A 306 3.15 19.43 11.85
CA THR A 306 2.46 18.14 12.07
C THR A 306 1.48 17.84 10.93
N PRO A 307 1.05 16.58 10.74
CA PRO A 307 0.16 16.22 9.65
C PRO A 307 -1.15 17.04 9.63
N ILE A 308 -1.76 17.24 10.81
CA ILE A 308 -3.00 18.03 10.90
C ILE A 308 -2.78 19.53 10.64
N GLN A 309 -1.61 20.08 10.99
CA GLN A 309 -1.30 21.48 10.68
C GLN A 309 -1.11 21.68 9.17
N ILE A 310 -0.46 20.73 8.49
CA ILE A 310 -0.35 20.73 7.01
C ILE A 310 -1.74 20.70 6.39
N LEU A 311 -2.60 19.78 6.82
CA LEU A 311 -3.95 19.65 6.27
C LEU A 311 -4.81 20.91 6.53
N ARG A 312 -4.75 21.49 7.72
CA ARG A 312 -5.49 22.72 8.06
C ARG A 312 -4.99 23.94 7.30
N TYR A 313 -3.70 23.99 6.97
CA TYR A 313 -3.14 25.06 6.13
C TYR A 313 -3.88 25.17 4.79
N TYR A 314 -4.24 24.03 4.18
CA TYR A 314 -4.91 23.99 2.89
C TYR A 314 -6.42 23.92 2.97
N TYR A 315 -6.96 23.14 3.91
CA TYR A 315 -8.39 22.83 3.97
C TYR A 315 -9.15 23.54 5.11
N GLY A 316 -8.50 24.42 5.87
CA GLY A 316 -9.11 25.20 6.95
C GLY A 316 -9.07 24.54 8.33
N ASP A 317 -9.20 25.37 9.37
CA ASP A 317 -8.98 25.00 10.78
C ASP A 317 -10.04 24.06 11.39
N ASP A 318 -11.23 24.00 10.80
CA ASP A 318 -12.33 23.13 11.23
C ASP A 318 -12.12 21.66 10.84
N MET A 319 -11.11 21.37 10.00
CA MET A 319 -10.70 20.00 9.67
C MET A 319 -10.14 19.27 10.90
N TYR A 320 -10.54 18.02 11.09
CA TYR A 320 -9.94 17.13 12.08
C TYR A 320 -9.84 15.69 11.57
N ILE A 321 -8.97 14.91 12.20
CA ILE A 321 -8.82 13.47 11.94
C ILE A 321 -9.85 12.73 12.80
N ASN A 322 -10.62 11.86 12.17
CA ASN A 322 -11.58 10.97 12.82
C ASN A 322 -11.23 9.52 12.46
N THR A 323 -11.74 8.56 13.22
CA THR A 323 -11.45 7.13 13.03
C THR A 323 -12.74 6.37 12.76
N ALA A 324 -12.72 5.50 11.75
CA ALA A 324 -13.86 4.69 11.36
C ALA A 324 -14.23 3.71 12.48
N SER A 325 -15.54 3.63 12.75
CA SER A 325 -16.09 2.81 13.83
C SER A 325 -16.12 1.30 13.54
N ALA A 326 -15.91 0.91 12.27
CA ALA A 326 -15.93 -0.49 11.85
C ALA A 326 -14.99 -0.72 10.67
N ILE A 327 -14.44 -1.93 10.62
CA ILE A 327 -13.60 -2.44 9.53
C ILE A 327 -14.28 -3.71 9.03
N SER A 328 -14.51 -3.80 7.73
CA SER A 328 -15.14 -4.97 7.10
C SER A 328 -14.13 -6.10 6.90
N GLY A 329 -14.60 -7.35 6.95
CA GLY A 329 -13.78 -8.53 6.63
C GLY A 329 -12.81 -8.98 7.72
N ILE A 330 -12.81 -8.34 8.90
CA ILE A 330 -11.99 -8.74 10.04
C ILE A 330 -12.79 -9.58 11.06
N PRO A 331 -12.24 -10.71 11.57
CA PRO A 331 -12.95 -11.55 12.53
C PRO A 331 -13.19 -10.89 13.89
N SER A 332 -12.28 -10.03 14.32
CA SER A 332 -12.39 -9.31 15.60
C SER A 332 -11.59 -8.02 15.63
N SER A 333 -12.20 -6.98 16.20
CA SER A 333 -11.53 -5.70 16.47
C SER A 333 -10.47 -5.83 17.55
N TRP A 334 -9.46 -4.95 17.43
CA TRP A 334 -8.43 -4.74 18.44
C TRP A 334 -9.06 -4.34 19.79
N PRO A 335 -8.59 -4.88 20.93
CA PRO A 335 -9.27 -4.71 22.23
C PRO A 335 -9.15 -3.33 22.87
N GLY A 336 -8.46 -2.37 22.24
CA GLY A 336 -8.25 -1.03 22.78
C GLY A 336 -7.01 -0.89 23.68
N TYR A 337 -6.20 -1.95 23.80
CA TYR A 337 -4.95 -1.97 24.55
C TYR A 337 -3.96 -2.97 23.93
N ASP A 338 -2.67 -2.74 24.16
CA ASP A 338 -1.59 -3.59 23.65
C ASP A 338 -1.52 -4.92 24.39
N LEU A 339 -1.22 -6.01 23.66
CA LEU A 339 -0.92 -7.31 24.29
C LEU A 339 0.60 -7.51 24.34
N SER A 340 1.10 -7.78 25.54
CA SER A 340 2.53 -8.00 25.82
C SER A 340 2.69 -9.02 26.96
N ILE A 341 3.94 -9.36 27.32
CA ILE A 341 4.21 -10.33 28.40
C ILE A 341 3.38 -10.01 29.66
N GLY A 342 2.68 -11.02 30.16
CA GLY A 342 1.79 -10.93 31.32
C GLY A 342 0.33 -10.60 30.99
N SER A 343 0.02 -10.23 29.75
CA SER A 343 -1.37 -10.12 29.28
C SER A 343 -2.04 -11.48 29.33
N THR A 344 -3.31 -11.51 29.71
CA THR A 344 -4.11 -12.75 29.77
C THR A 344 -5.54 -12.55 29.29
N GLY A 345 -6.23 -13.65 28.99
CA GLY A 345 -7.66 -13.69 28.68
C GLY A 345 -7.98 -13.98 27.22
N ASP A 346 -9.27 -13.87 26.87
CA ASP A 346 -9.80 -14.33 25.58
C ASP A 346 -9.17 -13.64 24.38
N LYS A 347 -8.77 -12.37 24.52
CA LYS A 347 -8.10 -11.62 23.44
C LYS A 347 -6.69 -12.12 23.16
N VAL A 348 -5.97 -12.57 24.19
CA VAL A 348 -4.67 -13.23 24.01
C VAL A 348 -4.88 -14.57 23.33
N ARG A 349 -5.84 -15.38 23.81
CA ARG A 349 -6.17 -16.68 23.23
C ARG A 349 -6.53 -16.55 21.75
N GLN A 350 -7.42 -15.62 21.42
CA GLN A 350 -7.83 -15.36 20.04
C GLN A 350 -6.65 -15.00 19.13
N MET A 351 -5.75 -14.12 19.60
CA MET A 351 -4.56 -13.76 18.83
C MET A 351 -3.59 -14.94 18.67
N GLN A 352 -3.42 -15.76 19.71
CA GLN A 352 -2.62 -16.99 19.64
C GLN A 352 -3.22 -18.01 18.66
N GLU A 353 -4.55 -18.20 18.64
CA GLU A 353 -5.24 -19.05 17.67
C GLU A 353 -4.99 -18.60 16.23
N GLN A 354 -5.06 -17.29 15.97
CA GLN A 354 -4.76 -16.73 14.65
C GLN A 354 -3.30 -16.96 14.27
N LEU A 355 -2.34 -16.67 15.18
CA LEU A 355 -0.93 -16.91 14.94
C LEU A 355 -0.61 -18.39 14.72
N LEU A 356 -1.29 -19.30 15.42
CA LEU A 356 -1.14 -20.73 15.24
C LEU A 356 -1.53 -21.15 13.81
N VAL A 357 -2.68 -20.71 13.30
CA VAL A 357 -3.09 -20.98 11.91
C VAL A 357 -2.12 -20.36 10.90
N ILE A 358 -1.65 -19.13 11.16
CA ILE A 358 -0.66 -18.49 10.29
C ILE A 358 0.66 -19.27 10.26
N SER A 359 1.07 -19.84 11.38
CA SER A 359 2.32 -20.62 11.48
C SER A 359 2.31 -21.91 10.65
N ASP A 360 1.13 -22.40 10.23
CA ASP A 360 1.03 -23.53 9.30
C ASP A 360 1.45 -23.14 7.88
N ALA A 361 1.14 -21.90 7.45
CA ALA A 361 1.56 -21.36 6.16
C ALA A 361 2.95 -20.68 6.21
N TYR A 362 3.32 -20.14 7.37
CA TYR A 362 4.60 -19.45 7.61
C TYR A 362 5.41 -20.19 8.69
N PRO A 363 6.09 -21.31 8.35
CA PRO A 363 6.75 -22.19 9.32
C PRO A 363 7.93 -21.54 10.04
N ALA A 364 8.43 -20.42 9.53
CA ALA A 364 9.43 -19.60 10.19
C ALA A 364 8.90 -18.97 11.49
N ILE A 365 7.58 -18.83 11.66
CA ILE A 365 6.92 -18.37 12.89
C ILE A 365 6.83 -19.56 13.87
N PRO A 366 7.41 -19.45 15.09
CA PRO A 366 7.27 -20.49 16.10
C PRO A 366 5.81 -20.84 16.39
N LYS A 367 5.50 -22.13 16.37
CA LYS A 367 4.20 -22.63 16.84
C LYS A 367 4.04 -22.37 18.33
N ILE A 368 2.86 -21.92 18.74
CA ILE A 368 2.52 -21.59 20.12
C ILE A 368 1.17 -22.22 20.49
N ASP A 369 0.98 -22.48 21.79
CA ASP A 369 -0.31 -22.89 22.32
C ASP A 369 -1.21 -21.67 22.54
N ALA A 370 -2.51 -21.84 22.31
CA ALA A 370 -3.53 -20.81 22.55
C ALA A 370 -4.10 -20.91 23.98
N ASP A 371 -3.24 -20.80 24.98
CA ASP A 371 -3.60 -20.93 26.39
C ASP A 371 -4.31 -19.68 26.97
N GLY A 372 -4.22 -18.54 26.27
CA GLY A 372 -4.71 -17.24 26.74
C GLY A 372 -3.73 -16.52 27.66
N ILE A 373 -2.45 -16.90 27.68
CA ILE A 373 -1.39 -16.29 28.47
C ILE A 373 -0.26 -15.81 27.56
N PHE A 374 0.00 -14.51 27.55
CA PHE A 374 1.07 -13.95 26.74
C PHE A 374 2.40 -14.14 27.46
N GLY A 375 3.08 -15.25 27.17
CA GLY A 375 4.40 -15.58 27.70
C GLY A 375 5.55 -15.33 26.70
N PRO A 376 6.80 -15.69 27.08
CA PRO A 376 7.97 -15.53 26.21
C PRO A 376 7.86 -16.25 24.85
N ALA A 377 7.15 -17.39 24.80
CA ALA A 377 6.91 -18.10 23.54
C ALA A 377 6.01 -17.29 22.59
N THR A 378 4.94 -16.69 23.11
CA THR A 378 4.06 -15.81 22.34
C THR A 378 4.80 -14.55 21.89
N GLU A 379 5.61 -13.94 22.74
CA GLU A 379 6.45 -12.79 22.36
C GLU A 379 7.39 -13.16 21.20
N ALA A 380 8.08 -14.31 21.27
CA ALA A 380 8.98 -14.77 20.21
C ALA A 380 8.24 -14.98 18.88
N ALA A 381 7.05 -15.57 18.92
CA ALA A 381 6.20 -15.72 17.74
C ALA A 381 5.76 -14.38 17.15
N VAL A 382 5.34 -13.43 18.00
CA VAL A 382 4.95 -12.07 17.60
C VAL A 382 6.12 -11.32 16.98
N ARG A 383 7.32 -11.38 17.58
CA ARG A 383 8.53 -10.76 17.00
C ARG A 383 8.84 -11.33 15.62
N LYS A 384 8.70 -12.65 15.45
CA LYS A 384 8.96 -13.30 14.17
C LYS A 384 7.90 -12.94 13.13
N PHE A 385 6.63 -12.87 13.52
CA PHE A 385 5.53 -12.36 12.70
C PHE A 385 5.81 -10.92 12.26
N GLN A 386 6.12 -10.01 13.18
CA GLN A 386 6.43 -8.62 12.89
C GLN A 386 7.57 -8.49 11.89
N LEU A 387 8.64 -9.27 12.08
CA LEU A 387 9.79 -9.29 11.17
C LEU A 387 9.39 -9.70 9.74
N ILE A 388 8.62 -10.80 9.60
CA ILE A 388 8.17 -11.29 8.30
C ILE A 388 7.29 -10.25 7.61
N PHE A 389 6.35 -9.64 8.32
CA PHE A 389 5.37 -8.72 7.73
C PHE A 389 5.79 -7.25 7.73
N GLY A 390 7.08 -6.96 7.96
CA GLY A 390 7.64 -5.60 7.84
C GLY A 390 7.11 -4.61 8.88
N LEU A 391 6.69 -5.11 10.05
CA LEU A 391 6.27 -4.29 11.17
C LEU A 391 7.46 -3.98 12.10
N PRO A 392 7.40 -2.90 12.91
CA PRO A 392 8.35 -2.69 14.00
C PRO A 392 8.40 -3.92 14.92
N VAL A 393 9.60 -4.49 15.09
CA VAL A 393 9.78 -5.76 15.83
C VAL A 393 9.85 -5.49 17.34
N THR A 394 8.71 -5.16 17.93
CA THR A 394 8.57 -4.81 19.36
C THR A 394 8.33 -6.02 20.25
N GLY A 395 7.76 -7.11 19.70
CA GLY A 395 7.22 -8.24 20.49
C GLY A 395 5.88 -7.94 21.15
N ILE A 396 5.34 -6.75 20.92
CA ILE A 396 4.07 -6.27 21.46
C ILE A 396 3.03 -6.31 20.33
N VAL A 397 1.86 -6.87 20.61
CA VAL A 397 0.72 -6.80 19.69
C VAL A 397 -0.02 -5.49 19.94
N ASP A 398 0.45 -4.45 19.27
CA ASP A 398 -0.22 -3.15 19.19
C ASP A 398 -1.37 -3.17 18.16
N TYR A 399 -2.02 -2.03 17.97
CA TYR A 399 -3.09 -1.83 16.99
C TYR A 399 -2.70 -2.36 15.59
N LYS A 400 -1.52 -1.99 15.09
CA LYS A 400 -1.05 -2.35 13.74
C LYS A 400 -0.81 -3.85 13.63
N THR A 401 -0.13 -4.42 14.63
CA THR A 401 0.20 -5.85 14.68
C THR A 401 -1.06 -6.70 14.76
N TRP A 402 -2.05 -6.32 15.57
CA TRP A 402 -3.33 -7.03 15.67
C TRP A 402 -4.03 -7.14 14.32
N TYR A 403 -4.20 -6.01 13.63
CA TYR A 403 -4.90 -6.01 12.34
C TYR A 403 -4.09 -6.68 11.23
N LYS A 404 -2.75 -6.64 11.30
CA LYS A 404 -1.92 -7.41 10.38
C LYS A 404 -2.07 -8.92 10.63
N ILE A 405 -2.11 -9.37 11.89
CA ILE A 405 -2.38 -10.79 12.22
C ILE A 405 -3.76 -11.20 11.67
N SER A 406 -4.81 -10.40 11.91
CA SER A 406 -6.14 -10.70 11.40
C SER A 406 -6.22 -10.73 9.87
N GLU A 407 -5.55 -9.80 9.17
CA GLU A 407 -5.46 -9.77 7.71
C GLU A 407 -4.80 -11.04 7.15
N ILE A 408 -3.62 -11.40 7.67
CA ILE A 408 -2.89 -12.59 7.22
C ILE A 408 -3.67 -13.85 7.58
N TYR A 409 -4.26 -13.92 8.77
CA TYR A 409 -5.13 -15.01 9.18
C TYR A 409 -6.28 -15.20 8.19
N VAL A 410 -7.01 -14.16 7.80
CA VAL A 410 -8.10 -14.30 6.81
C VAL A 410 -7.57 -14.77 5.45
N GLY A 411 -6.42 -14.24 5.01
CA GLY A 411 -5.77 -14.62 3.75
C GLY A 411 -5.44 -16.12 3.69
N VAL A 412 -4.92 -16.69 4.78
CA VAL A 412 -4.54 -18.11 4.84
C VAL A 412 -5.67 -19.04 5.31
N SER A 413 -6.64 -18.54 6.09
CA SER A 413 -7.67 -19.35 6.77
C SER A 413 -8.99 -19.52 6.01
N ARG A 414 -9.27 -18.75 4.95
CA ARG A 414 -10.41 -19.00 4.02
C ARG A 414 -10.45 -20.41 3.41
N ILE A 415 -9.47 -21.25 3.74
CA ILE A 415 -9.40 -22.69 3.48
C ILE A 415 -10.10 -23.55 4.57
N ALA A 416 -10.12 -23.16 5.85
CA ALA A 416 -10.63 -24.04 6.92
C ALA A 416 -12.14 -24.35 6.81
N GLU A 417 -12.89 -23.54 6.05
CA GLU A 417 -14.33 -23.73 5.82
C GLU A 417 -14.64 -24.52 4.53
N LEU A 418 -13.63 -24.88 3.73
CA LEU A 418 -13.80 -25.56 2.43
C LEU A 418 -13.19 -26.98 2.36
N ASN A 419 -12.63 -27.48 3.47
CA ASN A 419 -12.08 -28.83 3.59
C ASN A 419 -12.92 -29.73 4.49
#